data_AF-A0A0S8AW47-F1
#
_entry.id   AF-A0A0S8AW47-F1
#
_cell.length_a   1.000
_cell.length_b   1.000
_cell.length_c   1.000
_cell.angle_alpha   90.00
_cell.angle_beta   90.00
_cell.angle_gamma   90.00
#
_symmetry.space_group_name_H-M   'P 1'
#
loop_
_entity.id
_entity.type
_entity.pdbx_description
1 polymer ?
#
loop_
_entity_poly.entity_id
_entity_poly.type
_entity_poly.pdbx_seq_one_letter_code
_entity_poly.pdbx_strand_id
1 'polypeptide(L)'
;MAQLKPGIGYAKTNSKILQRLYRYPHFALASHWAFQSVFYLDSTERRFKIGLDILLTVFGTLLLSVWFSWWISCSIAFFIAHTLNFLLNGHLWGVLKHYGLVRHSHASFRGYVNGIINRTATVPAIKYVVAYGSLSREEWSSTSDLDTRIIRYPGYINGLRVCCFLVGERTRALLAGFPLDMYLLDDERSLQKLKPHERPVYLYHREDGSYIVDSF
;
A
#
# COMPACT_ATOMS: atom_id res chain seq x y z
N MET A 1 -6.60 -28.42 5.26
CA MET A 1 -5.36 -27.60 5.23
C MET A 1 -4.84 -27.59 3.80
N ALA A 2 -4.98 -26.48 3.08
CA ALA A 2 -4.48 -26.38 1.70
C ALA A 2 -2.94 -26.39 1.72
N GLN A 3 -2.34 -27.40 1.09
CA GLN A 3 -0.90 -27.46 0.89
C GLN A 3 -0.47 -26.29 0.00
N LEU A 4 0.35 -25.40 0.54
CA LEU A 4 1.06 -24.38 -0.24
C LEU A 4 1.91 -25.10 -1.29
N LYS A 5 1.79 -24.71 -2.57
CA LYS A 5 2.63 -25.24 -3.65
C LYS A 5 4.11 -25.11 -3.26
N PRO A 6 4.91 -26.18 -3.32
CA PRO A 6 6.33 -26.10 -3.01
C PRO A 6 7.01 -25.20 -4.04
N GLY A 7 7.56 -24.07 -3.59
CA GLY A 7 8.36 -23.16 -4.42
C GLY A 7 7.93 -21.69 -4.42
N ILE A 8 6.73 -21.34 -3.94
CA ILE A 8 6.30 -19.93 -3.86
C ILE A 8 6.64 -19.40 -2.47
N GLY A 9 7.92 -19.13 -2.24
CA GLY A 9 8.37 -18.44 -1.03
C GLY A 9 7.86 -17.01 -1.05
N TYR A 10 7.13 -16.60 -0.01
CA TYR A 10 6.70 -15.21 0.21
C TYR A 10 7.88 -14.22 0.15
N ALA A 11 9.04 -14.61 0.71
CA ALA A 11 10.27 -13.82 0.68
C ALA A 11 11.37 -14.53 -0.13
N LYS A 12 11.99 -13.81 -1.08
CA LYS A 12 13.22 -14.24 -1.76
C LYS A 12 14.41 -13.94 -0.85
N THR A 13 14.70 -14.83 0.09
CA THR A 13 15.83 -14.72 1.03
C THR A 13 16.73 -15.94 0.94
N ASN A 14 18.04 -15.74 1.07
CA ASN A 14 19.04 -16.82 1.05
C ASN A 14 19.06 -17.64 2.36
N SER A 15 18.40 -17.15 3.42
CA SER A 15 18.33 -17.84 4.71
C SER A 15 17.21 -18.89 4.72
N LYS A 16 17.59 -20.17 4.86
CA LYS A 16 16.65 -21.30 5.01
C LYS A 16 15.74 -21.15 6.24
N ILE A 17 16.21 -20.51 7.31
CA ILE A 17 15.43 -20.27 8.53
C ILE A 17 14.30 -19.27 8.23
N LEU A 18 14.63 -18.14 7.60
CA LEU A 18 13.64 -17.14 7.23
C LEU A 18 12.61 -17.72 6.24
N GLN A 19 13.05 -18.52 5.27
CA GLN A 19 12.14 -19.21 4.36
C GLN A 19 11.15 -20.13 5.09
N ARG A 20 11.57 -20.80 6.18
CA ARG A 20 10.67 -21.63 7.01
C ARG A 20 9.67 -20.78 7.78
N LEU A 21 10.11 -19.67 8.37
CA LEU A 21 9.24 -18.75 9.13
C LEU A 21 8.18 -18.12 8.22
N TYR A 22 8.57 -17.64 7.04
CA TYR A 22 7.66 -17.04 6.04
C TYR A 22 6.74 -18.05 5.33
N ARG A 23 6.70 -19.31 5.77
CA ARG A 23 5.59 -20.22 5.40
C ARG A 23 4.33 -19.92 6.17
N TYR A 24 4.42 -19.19 7.28
CA TYR A 24 3.27 -18.87 8.10
C TYR A 24 2.91 -17.38 7.99
N PRO A 25 1.62 -17.06 7.78
CA PRO A 25 1.17 -15.69 7.54
C PRO A 25 1.46 -14.75 8.72
N HIS A 26 1.42 -15.25 9.96
CA HIS A 26 1.69 -14.42 11.14
C HIS A 26 3.12 -13.87 11.18
N PHE A 27 4.14 -14.62 10.73
CA PHE A 27 5.51 -14.11 10.67
C PHE A 27 5.68 -13.05 9.57
N ALA A 28 5.03 -13.25 8.42
CA ALA A 28 4.99 -12.26 7.35
C ALA A 28 4.29 -10.97 7.79
N LEU A 29 3.12 -11.10 8.43
CA LEU A 29 2.39 -9.97 8.97
C LEU A 29 3.16 -9.25 10.07
N ALA A 30 3.82 -9.97 10.99
CA ALA A 30 4.63 -9.36 12.04
C ALA A 30 5.82 -8.56 11.46
N SER A 31 6.44 -9.08 10.39
CA SER A 31 7.53 -8.37 9.71
C SER A 31 7.02 -7.12 8.98
N HIS A 32 5.88 -7.20 8.30
CA HIS A 32 5.26 -6.02 7.70
C HIS A 32 4.72 -5.03 8.74
N TRP A 33 4.25 -5.50 9.90
CA TRP A 33 3.85 -4.65 11.01
C TRP A 33 5.06 -3.90 11.57
N ALA A 34 6.21 -4.57 11.75
CA ALA A 34 7.40 -3.96 12.30
C ALA A 34 8.06 -2.94 11.35
N PHE A 35 8.17 -3.25 10.06
CA PHE A 35 8.91 -2.40 9.10
C PHE A 35 8.01 -1.46 8.29
N GLN A 36 6.73 -1.79 8.13
CA GLN A 36 5.70 -1.04 7.42
C GLN A 36 6.13 -0.44 6.07
N SER A 37 6.97 -1.16 5.32
CA SER A 37 7.54 -0.76 4.03
C SER A 37 8.21 0.62 4.00
N VAL A 38 8.64 1.17 5.14
CA VAL A 38 9.19 2.54 5.24
C VAL A 38 10.41 2.75 4.33
N PHE A 39 11.17 1.68 4.05
CA PHE A 39 12.34 1.70 3.17
C PHE A 39 12.01 1.85 1.68
N TYR A 40 10.78 1.55 1.26
CA TYR A 40 10.34 1.67 -0.13
C TYR A 40 9.61 2.98 -0.42
N LEU A 41 9.26 3.74 0.63
CA LEU A 41 8.52 4.98 0.51
C LEU A 41 9.41 6.12 0.02
N ASP A 42 8.85 6.98 -0.84
CA ASP A 42 9.50 8.24 -1.17
C ASP A 42 9.46 9.22 0.01
N SER A 43 10.27 10.27 -0.07
CA SER A 43 10.55 11.18 1.05
C SER A 43 9.31 11.84 1.64
N THR A 44 8.34 12.21 0.79
CA THR A 44 7.10 12.87 1.23
C THR A 44 6.19 11.89 1.96
N GLU A 45 5.95 10.71 1.39
CA GLU A 45 5.09 9.70 2.01
C GLU A 45 5.69 9.18 3.31
N ARG A 46 7.01 8.97 3.35
CA ARG A 46 7.73 8.56 4.56
C ARG A 46 7.56 9.59 5.68
N ARG A 47 7.78 10.88 5.40
CA ARG A 47 7.61 11.95 6.38
C ARG A 47 6.16 12.06 6.86
N PHE A 48 5.20 11.97 5.94
CA PHE A 48 3.78 11.99 6.28
C PHE A 48 3.42 10.83 7.21
N LYS A 49 3.87 9.62 6.89
CA LYS A 49 3.59 8.41 7.68
C LYS A 49 4.17 8.49 9.09
N ILE A 50 5.44 8.86 9.21
CA ILE A 50 6.10 9.03 10.52
C ILE A 50 5.40 10.14 11.32
N GLY A 51 5.05 11.25 10.65
CA GLY A 51 4.31 12.34 11.28
C GLY A 51 2.93 11.91 11.79
N LEU A 52 2.19 11.11 11.01
CA LEU A 52 0.89 10.56 11.43
C LEU A 52 1.04 9.62 12.63
N ASP A 53 2.06 8.77 12.66
CA ASP A 53 2.37 7.88 13.78
C ASP A 53 2.64 8.65 15.08
N ILE A 54 3.50 9.67 15.01
CA ILE A 54 3.81 10.56 16.14
C ILE A 54 2.56 11.30 16.60
N LEU A 55 1.79 11.87 15.67
CA LEU A 55 0.58 12.63 15.99
C LEU A 55 -0.45 11.76 16.72
N LEU A 56 -0.72 10.57 16.19
CA LEU A 56 -1.66 9.62 16.81
C LEU A 56 -1.15 9.13 18.17
N THR A 57 0.16 8.89 18.30
CA THR A 57 0.78 8.49 19.58
C THR A 57 0.63 9.59 20.63
N VAL A 58 0.96 10.85 20.30
CA VAL A 58 0.83 11.98 21.22
C VAL A 58 -0.63 12.17 21.62
N PHE A 59 -1.56 12.18 20.66
CA PHE A 59 -2.98 12.32 20.92
C PHE A 59 -3.50 11.20 21.82
N GLY A 60 -3.20 9.94 21.50
CA GLY A 60 -3.58 8.79 22.31
C GLY A 60 -2.97 8.84 23.71
N THR A 61 -1.72 9.31 23.84
CA THR A 61 -1.06 9.47 25.15
C THR A 61 -1.79 10.47 26.02
N LEU A 62 -2.18 11.62 25.46
CA LEU A 62 -2.93 12.64 26.20
C LEU A 62 -4.29 12.10 26.67
N LEU A 63 -5.00 11.36 25.82
CA LEU A 63 -6.27 10.73 26.21
C LEU A 63 -6.09 9.69 27.31
N LEU A 64 -5.12 8.77 27.16
CA LEU A 64 -4.91 7.67 28.09
C LEU A 64 -4.32 8.11 29.43
N SER A 65 -3.66 9.27 29.48
CA SER A 65 -3.07 9.83 30.70
C SER A 65 -4.11 10.24 31.75
N VAL A 66 -5.40 10.23 31.41
CA VAL A 66 -6.50 10.35 32.38
C VAL A 66 -6.60 9.12 33.29
N TRP A 67 -6.22 7.93 32.80
CA TRP A 67 -6.39 6.66 33.51
C TRP A 67 -5.06 5.96 33.86
N PHE A 68 -3.99 6.26 33.13
CA PHE A 68 -2.70 5.58 33.28
C PHE A 68 -1.55 6.58 33.47
N SER A 69 -0.41 6.08 33.98
CA SER A 69 0.82 6.87 34.04
C SER A 69 1.30 7.23 32.63
N TRP A 70 2.01 8.35 32.50
CA TRP A 70 2.52 8.84 31.21
C TRP A 70 3.24 7.76 30.39
N TRP A 71 4.10 6.94 31.02
CA TRP A 71 4.85 5.89 30.36
C TRP A 71 3.96 4.76 29.82
N ILE A 72 2.93 4.37 30.58
CA ILE A 72 1.96 3.35 30.16
C ILE A 72 1.10 3.90 29.03
N SER A 73 0.57 5.12 29.18
CA SER A 73 -0.21 5.82 28.16
C SER A 73 0.55 5.95 26.85
N CYS A 74 1.82 6.37 26.90
CA CYS A 74 2.67 6.51 25.73
C CYS A 74 2.92 5.17 25.04
N SER A 75 3.21 4.12 25.82
CA SER A 75 3.44 2.77 25.28
C SER A 75 2.18 2.23 24.58
N ILE A 76 1.02 2.29 25.25
CA ILE A 76 -0.25 1.82 24.69
C ILE A 76 -0.61 2.64 23.44
N ALA A 77 -0.51 3.96 23.51
CA ALA A 77 -0.81 4.85 22.39
C ALA A 77 0.09 4.57 21.19
N PHE A 78 1.38 4.34 21.40
CA PHE A 78 2.32 3.97 20.35
C PHE A 78 1.91 2.66 19.66
N PHE A 79 1.64 1.59 20.42
CA PHE A 79 1.23 0.32 19.81
C PHE A 79 -0.09 0.43 19.05
N ILE A 80 -1.05 1.21 19.55
CA ILE A 80 -2.32 1.48 18.86
C ILE A 80 -2.06 2.27 17.57
N ALA A 81 -1.36 3.41 17.65
CA ALA A 81 -1.06 4.26 16.51
C ALA A 81 -0.30 3.49 15.42
N HIS A 82 0.73 2.75 15.83
CA HIS A 82 1.54 1.94 14.93
C HIS A 82 0.72 0.83 14.26
N THR A 83 -0.17 0.16 15.01
CA THR A 83 -1.05 -0.89 14.45
C THR A 83 -2.09 -0.30 13.50
N LEU A 84 -2.67 0.84 13.83
CA LEU A 84 -3.57 1.56 12.93
C LEU A 84 -2.85 1.95 11.65
N ASN A 85 -1.65 2.53 11.74
CA ASN A 85 -0.84 2.86 10.57
C ASN A 85 -0.51 1.63 9.72
N PHE A 86 -0.20 0.48 10.33
CA PHE A 86 0.02 -0.77 9.61
C PHE A 86 -1.22 -1.19 8.81
N LEU A 87 -2.40 -1.18 9.46
CA LEU A 87 -3.66 -1.59 8.84
C LEU A 87 -4.05 -0.64 7.70
N LEU A 88 -3.97 0.67 7.95
CA LEU A 88 -4.31 1.71 6.98
C LEU A 88 -3.28 1.81 5.84
N ASN A 89 -2.12 1.15 5.93
CA ASN A 89 -1.14 1.14 4.84
C ASN A 89 -1.41 0.10 3.74
N GLY A 90 -2.46 -0.72 3.87
CA GLY A 90 -2.86 -1.70 2.84
C GLY A 90 -2.05 -3.01 2.83
N HIS A 91 -1.14 -3.21 3.79
CA HIS A 91 -0.28 -4.40 3.80
C HIS A 91 -1.00 -5.71 4.13
N LEU A 92 -2.09 -5.66 4.93
CA LEU A 92 -2.77 -6.87 5.40
C LEU A 92 -3.16 -7.80 4.24
N TRP A 93 -3.96 -7.31 3.30
CA TRP A 93 -4.44 -8.12 2.17
C TRP A 93 -3.33 -8.41 1.16
N GLY A 94 -2.38 -7.48 0.98
CA GLY A 94 -1.19 -7.70 0.18
C GLY A 94 -0.33 -8.87 0.66
N VAL A 95 -0.24 -9.10 1.97
CA VAL A 95 0.43 -10.28 2.54
C VAL A 95 -0.44 -11.53 2.40
N LEU A 96 -1.72 -11.45 2.80
CA LEU A 96 -2.62 -12.61 2.87
C LEU A 96 -2.91 -13.24 1.50
N LYS A 97 -2.85 -12.47 0.40
CA LYS A 97 -3.00 -13.00 -0.96
C LYS A 97 -1.95 -14.09 -1.28
N HIS A 98 -0.71 -13.95 -0.79
CA HIS A 98 0.37 -14.91 -1.04
C HIS A 98 0.11 -16.27 -0.38
N TYR A 99 -0.78 -16.30 0.62
CA TYR A 99 -1.22 -17.51 1.30
C TYR A 99 -2.56 -18.04 0.74
N GLY A 100 -3.06 -17.45 -0.35
CA GLY A 100 -4.31 -17.86 -1.00
C GLY A 100 -5.58 -17.52 -0.22
N LEU A 101 -5.48 -16.63 0.76
CA LEU A 101 -6.60 -16.23 1.64
C LEU A 101 -7.43 -15.06 1.07
N VAL A 102 -6.96 -14.46 -0.02
CA VAL A 102 -7.64 -13.36 -0.73
C VAL A 102 -7.78 -13.76 -2.18
N ARG A 103 -9.00 -13.70 -2.70
CA ARG A 103 -9.30 -13.96 -4.11
C ARG A 103 -10.38 -13.01 -4.61
N HIS A 104 -10.21 -12.50 -5.82
CA HIS A 104 -11.18 -11.63 -6.47
C HIS A 104 -11.54 -12.17 -7.85
N SER A 105 -12.79 -11.92 -8.26
CA SER A 105 -13.19 -12.10 -9.65
C SER A 105 -12.63 -10.97 -10.50
N HIS A 106 -12.45 -11.23 -11.79
CA HIS A 106 -11.98 -10.21 -12.74
C HIS A 106 -12.89 -8.98 -12.75
N ALA A 107 -14.21 -9.19 -12.71
CA ALA A 107 -15.20 -8.11 -12.65
C ALA A 107 -15.08 -7.26 -11.37
N SER A 108 -14.88 -7.88 -10.21
CA SER A 108 -14.68 -7.15 -8.95
C SER A 108 -13.37 -6.36 -8.96
N PHE A 109 -12.30 -6.95 -9.50
CA PHE A 109 -11.01 -6.27 -9.67
C PHE A 109 -11.14 -5.05 -10.57
N ARG A 110 -11.72 -5.21 -11.77
CA ARG A 110 -11.96 -4.11 -12.72
C ARG A 110 -12.84 -3.01 -12.11
N GLY A 111 -13.92 -3.39 -11.43
CA GLY A 111 -14.78 -2.43 -10.73
C GLY A 111 -14.02 -1.61 -9.68
N TYR A 112 -13.12 -2.24 -8.93
CA TYR A 112 -12.29 -1.56 -7.94
C TYR A 112 -11.28 -0.59 -8.59
N VAL A 113 -10.61 -1.01 -9.66
CA VAL A 113 -9.68 -0.18 -10.45
C VAL A 113 -10.40 1.04 -11.02
N ASN A 114 -11.56 0.86 -11.65
CA ASN A 114 -12.37 1.97 -12.17
C ASN A 114 -12.77 2.94 -11.06
N GLY A 115 -13.10 2.42 -9.87
CA GLY A 115 -13.36 3.24 -8.69
C GLY A 115 -12.16 4.10 -8.29
N ILE A 116 -10.94 3.55 -8.31
CA ILE A 116 -9.71 4.32 -8.05
C ILE A 116 -9.56 5.44 -9.08
N ILE A 117 -9.66 5.13 -10.38
CA ILE A 117 -9.51 6.10 -11.47
C ILE A 117 -10.48 7.28 -11.28
N ASN A 118 -11.76 6.99 -11.01
CA ASN A 118 -12.78 8.02 -10.78
C ASN A 118 -12.44 8.92 -9.58
N ARG A 119 -11.93 8.37 -8.48
CA ARG A 119 -11.54 9.16 -7.30
C ARG A 119 -10.22 9.91 -7.51
N THR A 120 -9.30 9.36 -8.29
CA THR A 120 -8.07 10.05 -8.68
C THR A 120 -8.38 11.30 -9.50
N ALA A 121 -9.36 11.23 -10.41
CA ALA A 121 -9.77 12.36 -11.23
C ALA A 121 -10.21 13.58 -10.38
N THR A 122 -10.75 13.37 -9.18
CA THR A 122 -11.18 14.45 -8.28
C THR A 122 -10.04 15.09 -7.48
N VAL A 123 -8.80 14.59 -7.56
CA VAL A 123 -7.67 15.10 -6.77
C VAL A 123 -6.68 15.88 -7.65
N PRO A 124 -6.72 17.24 -7.65
CA PRO A 124 -5.91 18.07 -8.55
C PRO A 124 -4.40 17.95 -8.33
N ALA A 125 -3.97 17.42 -7.19
CA ALA A 125 -2.56 17.21 -6.87
C ALA A 125 -1.92 16.03 -7.62
N ILE A 126 -2.73 15.13 -8.20
CA ILE A 126 -2.24 13.93 -8.89
C ILE A 126 -2.02 14.25 -10.37
N LYS A 127 -0.77 14.03 -10.83
CA LYS A 127 -0.35 14.18 -12.22
C LYS A 127 -0.67 12.90 -13.01
N TYR A 128 -0.15 11.76 -12.54
CA TYR A 128 -0.35 10.44 -13.17
C TYR A 128 -0.62 9.35 -12.14
N VAL A 129 -1.35 8.32 -12.56
CA VAL A 129 -1.39 7.02 -11.87
C VAL A 129 -0.97 5.95 -12.84
N VAL A 130 0.05 5.19 -12.44
CA VAL A 130 0.68 4.17 -13.26
C VAL A 130 0.56 2.83 -12.56
N ALA A 131 0.14 1.80 -13.29
CA ALA A 131 0.12 0.42 -12.82
C ALA A 131 1.31 -0.39 -13.35
N TYR A 132 1.76 -1.32 -12.51
CA TYR A 132 2.83 -2.28 -12.77
C TYR A 132 2.35 -3.71 -12.45
N GLY A 133 3.27 -4.68 -12.49
CA GLY A 133 2.99 -6.04 -12.03
C GLY A 133 2.13 -6.86 -12.99
N SER A 134 1.19 -7.65 -12.46
CA SER A 134 0.37 -8.54 -13.30
C SER A 134 -0.50 -7.79 -14.31
N LEU A 135 -0.85 -6.53 -14.03
CA LEU A 135 -1.64 -5.71 -14.93
C LEU A 135 -0.82 -5.28 -16.17
N SER A 136 0.45 -4.92 -15.98
CA SER A 136 1.32 -4.53 -17.10
C SER A 136 1.82 -5.71 -17.94
N ARG A 137 1.70 -6.94 -17.43
CA ARG A 137 2.06 -8.18 -18.14
C ARG A 137 0.87 -8.93 -18.75
N GLU A 138 -0.36 -8.42 -18.59
CA GLU A 138 -1.59 -9.13 -19.00
C GLU A 138 -1.75 -10.52 -18.35
N GLU A 139 -1.10 -10.73 -17.20
CA GLU A 139 -1.06 -11.99 -16.44
C GLU A 139 -1.98 -11.93 -15.22
N TRP A 140 -3.22 -11.49 -15.40
CA TRP A 140 -4.15 -11.42 -14.28
C TRP A 140 -4.48 -12.81 -13.72
N SER A 141 -4.56 -12.90 -12.39
CA SER A 141 -4.99 -14.09 -11.65
C SER A 141 -5.96 -13.70 -10.54
N SER A 142 -6.73 -14.66 -10.03
CA SER A 142 -7.65 -14.41 -8.90
C SER A 142 -6.96 -13.88 -7.63
N THR A 143 -5.63 -14.03 -7.50
CA THR A 143 -4.82 -13.54 -6.38
C THR A 143 -3.98 -12.31 -6.74
N SER A 144 -4.21 -11.71 -7.91
CA SER A 144 -3.50 -10.51 -8.36
C SER A 144 -3.79 -9.32 -7.46
N ASP A 145 -2.75 -8.56 -7.16
CA ASP A 145 -2.83 -7.25 -6.55
C ASP A 145 -2.77 -6.14 -7.58
N LEU A 146 -3.05 -4.93 -7.10
CA LEU A 146 -2.91 -3.72 -7.86
C LEU A 146 -1.67 -2.94 -7.40
N ASP A 147 -0.55 -3.18 -8.09
CA ASP A 147 0.69 -2.42 -7.94
C ASP A 147 0.58 -1.08 -8.67
N THR A 148 0.41 0.01 -7.93
CA THR A 148 0.26 1.35 -8.53
C THR A 148 1.24 2.36 -7.96
N ARG A 149 1.63 3.32 -8.78
CA ARG A 149 2.47 4.45 -8.42
C ARG A 149 1.78 5.74 -8.82
N ILE A 150 1.63 6.63 -7.85
CA ILE A 150 1.06 7.96 -8.07
C ILE A 150 2.20 8.95 -8.21
N ILE A 151 2.17 9.72 -9.28
CA ILE A 151 3.06 10.86 -9.50
C ILE A 151 2.24 12.11 -9.22
N ARG A 152 2.74 12.97 -8.33
CA ARG A 152 2.08 14.22 -7.95
C ARG A 152 2.69 15.41 -8.67
N TYR A 153 1.95 16.51 -8.72
CA TYR A 153 2.57 17.80 -9.01
C TYR A 153 3.51 18.23 -7.86
N PRO A 154 4.54 19.04 -8.15
CA PRO A 154 5.42 19.61 -7.13
C PRO A 154 4.69 20.40 -6.04
N GLY A 155 5.34 20.59 -4.90
CA GLY A 155 4.83 21.39 -3.78
C GLY A 155 4.32 20.58 -2.59
N TYR A 156 4.48 21.14 -1.39
CA TYR A 156 4.15 20.45 -0.13
C TYR A 156 2.66 20.15 0.03
N ILE A 157 1.79 21.09 -0.33
CA ILE A 157 0.33 20.91 -0.22
C ILE A 157 -0.13 19.78 -1.15
N ASN A 158 0.44 19.69 -2.35
CA ASN A 158 0.15 18.59 -3.28
C ASN A 158 0.63 17.25 -2.71
N GLY A 159 1.82 17.21 -2.11
CA GLY A 159 2.30 16.05 -1.37
C GLY A 159 1.34 15.59 -0.28
N LEU A 160 0.89 16.51 0.58
CA LEU A 160 -0.05 16.22 1.65
C LEU A 160 -1.40 15.70 1.12
N ARG A 161 -1.96 16.37 0.10
CA ARG A 161 -3.22 15.95 -0.54
C ARG A 161 -3.15 14.53 -1.09
N VAL A 162 -2.04 14.18 -1.76
CA VAL A 162 -1.86 12.83 -2.28
C VAL A 162 -1.63 11.82 -1.15
N CYS A 163 -0.92 12.18 -0.08
CA CYS A 163 -0.78 11.29 1.08
C CYS A 163 -2.14 11.01 1.75
N CYS A 164 -2.99 12.02 1.92
CA CYS A 164 -4.36 11.83 2.43
C CYS A 164 -5.19 10.95 1.49
N PHE A 165 -5.06 11.15 0.17
CA PHE A 165 -5.69 10.28 -0.81
C PHE A 165 -5.22 8.82 -0.67
N LEU A 166 -3.90 8.58 -0.54
CA LEU A 166 -3.34 7.24 -0.35
C LEU A 166 -3.87 6.55 0.90
N VAL A 167 -3.92 7.25 2.05
CA VAL A 167 -4.53 6.71 3.27
C VAL A 167 -5.98 6.34 3.01
N GLY A 168 -6.75 7.20 2.34
CA GLY A 168 -8.13 6.93 1.98
C GLY A 168 -8.29 5.69 1.09
N GLU A 169 -7.48 5.55 0.04
CA GLU A 169 -7.56 4.41 -0.87
C GLU A 169 -7.14 3.09 -0.20
N ARG A 170 -6.08 3.12 0.60
CA ARG A 170 -5.63 1.96 1.36
C ARG A 170 -6.61 1.57 2.46
N THR A 171 -7.29 2.53 3.08
CA THR A 171 -8.39 2.27 4.03
C THR A 171 -9.57 1.61 3.33
N ARG A 172 -9.98 2.12 2.15
CA ARG A 172 -11.04 1.47 1.37
C ARG A 172 -10.64 0.06 0.94
N ALA A 173 -9.39 -0.16 0.57
CA ALA A 173 -8.87 -1.47 0.21
C ALA A 173 -8.88 -2.42 1.41
N LEU A 174 -8.51 -1.92 2.59
CA LEU A 174 -8.61 -2.66 3.85
C LEU A 174 -10.06 -3.10 4.11
N LEU A 175 -11.03 -2.20 3.99
CA LEU A 175 -12.44 -2.50 4.22
C LEU A 175 -13.04 -3.43 3.15
N ALA A 176 -12.58 -3.32 1.90
CA ALA A 176 -13.05 -4.12 0.78
C ALA A 176 -12.36 -5.49 0.65
N GLY A 177 -11.36 -5.78 1.48
CA GLY A 177 -10.58 -7.01 1.34
C GLY A 177 -9.62 -7.03 0.15
N PHE A 178 -9.31 -5.87 -0.44
CA PHE A 178 -8.62 -5.77 -1.72
C PHE A 178 -7.09 -5.61 -1.54
N PRO A 179 -6.25 -6.40 -2.22
CA PRO A 179 -4.80 -6.28 -2.15
C PRO A 179 -4.32 -5.09 -3.01
N LEU A 180 -4.17 -3.93 -2.37
CA LEU A 180 -3.71 -2.70 -2.99
C LEU A 180 -2.26 -2.37 -2.56
N ASP A 181 -1.35 -2.22 -3.52
CA ASP A 181 0.02 -1.75 -3.28
C ASP A 181 0.27 -0.46 -4.06
N MET A 182 -0.14 0.66 -3.45
CA MET A 182 -0.11 1.99 -4.07
C MET A 182 0.89 2.89 -3.35
N TYR A 183 1.84 3.52 -4.04
CA TYR A 183 2.82 4.45 -3.44
C TYR A 183 2.90 5.78 -4.15
N LEU A 184 3.27 6.84 -3.42
CA LEU A 184 3.59 8.15 -3.96
C LEU A 184 5.05 8.19 -4.44
N LEU A 185 5.26 8.77 -5.63
CA LEU A 185 6.55 9.19 -6.14
C LEU A 185 6.61 10.72 -6.18
N ASP A 186 7.68 11.29 -5.63
CA ASP A 186 7.90 12.73 -5.59
C ASP A 186 8.28 13.32 -6.95
N ASP A 187 8.88 12.52 -7.83
CA ASP A 187 9.36 12.94 -9.15
C ASP A 187 9.32 11.79 -10.16
N GLU A 188 9.22 12.13 -11.44
CA GLU A 188 9.22 11.16 -12.56
C GLU A 188 10.54 10.39 -12.69
N ARG A 189 11.67 10.94 -12.24
CA ARG A 189 12.95 10.21 -12.19
C ARG A 189 12.87 8.98 -11.30
N SER A 190 11.97 8.96 -10.31
CA SER A 190 11.72 7.78 -9.49
C SER A 190 11.06 6.65 -10.29
N LEU A 191 10.39 6.95 -11.40
CA LEU A 191 9.89 5.92 -12.34
C LEU A 191 11.04 5.20 -13.06
N GLN A 192 12.15 5.89 -13.34
CA GLN A 192 13.32 5.28 -14.00
C GLN A 192 14.05 4.26 -13.11
N LYS A 193 13.79 4.28 -11.79
CA LYS A 193 14.30 3.27 -10.84
C LYS A 193 13.47 1.98 -10.85
N LEU A 194 12.28 2.00 -11.48
CA LEU A 194 11.45 0.82 -11.64
C LEU A 194 12.00 -0.02 -12.81
N LYS A 195 11.76 -1.33 -12.76
CA LYS A 195 12.43 -2.30 -13.63
C LYS A 195 12.32 -1.90 -15.12
N PRO A 196 13.44 -1.81 -15.87
CA PRO A 196 13.44 -1.37 -17.27
C PRO A 196 12.56 -2.20 -18.22
N HIS A 197 12.23 -3.43 -17.82
CA HIS A 197 11.50 -4.40 -18.65
C HIS A 197 9.99 -4.42 -18.42
N GLU A 198 9.46 -3.71 -17.42
CA GLU A 198 8.01 -3.58 -17.22
C GLU A 198 7.55 -2.26 -17.84
N ARG A 199 6.74 -2.34 -18.91
CA ARG A 199 6.14 -1.15 -19.50
C ARG A 199 5.05 -0.62 -18.55
N PRO A 200 5.16 0.61 -18.04
CA PRO A 200 4.14 1.19 -17.18
C PRO A 200 2.82 1.31 -17.93
N VAL A 201 1.71 0.94 -17.29
CA VAL A 201 0.38 1.19 -17.86
C VAL A 201 -0.26 2.37 -17.16
N TYR A 202 -0.60 3.40 -17.93
CA TYR A 202 -1.20 4.63 -17.41
C TYR A 202 -2.69 4.39 -17.14
N LEU A 203 -3.05 4.32 -15.86
CA LEU A 203 -4.45 4.25 -15.44
C LEU A 203 -5.12 5.64 -15.51
N TYR A 204 -4.33 6.69 -15.28
CA TYR A 204 -4.81 8.06 -15.29
C TYR A 204 -3.70 9.03 -15.71
N HIS A 205 -3.99 9.91 -16.66
CA HIS A 205 -3.12 11.01 -17.07
C HIS A 205 -3.89 12.33 -17.07
N ARG A 206 -3.51 13.28 -16.20
CA ARG A 206 -4.30 14.52 -16.01
C ARG A 206 -4.27 15.46 -17.21
N GLU A 207 -3.14 15.58 -17.90
CA GLU A 207 -2.97 16.54 -19.00
C GLU A 207 -3.75 16.14 -20.26
N ASP A 208 -3.91 14.83 -20.49
CA ASP A 208 -4.63 14.32 -21.67
C ASP A 208 -6.08 13.95 -21.35
N GLY A 209 -6.45 13.95 -20.05
CA GLY A 209 -7.73 13.43 -19.57
C GLY A 209 -7.97 11.95 -19.92
N SER A 210 -6.94 11.25 -20.40
CA SER A 210 -7.06 9.89 -20.91
C SER A 210 -6.98 8.88 -19.78
N TYR A 211 -7.83 7.86 -19.89
CA TYR A 211 -7.89 6.70 -19.01
C TYR A 211 -7.84 5.46 -19.89
N ILE A 212 -6.86 4.59 -19.67
CA ILE A 212 -6.83 3.28 -20.31
C ILE A 212 -7.76 2.38 -19.51
N VAL A 213 -9.02 2.26 -19.95
CA VAL A 213 -10.00 1.33 -19.37
C VAL A 213 -10.12 0.06 -20.22
N ASP A 214 -9.79 0.13 -21.50
CA ASP A 214 -10.20 -0.88 -22.50
C ASP A 214 -9.20 -2.02 -22.74
N SER A 215 -8.06 -2.06 -22.04
CA SER A 215 -7.02 -3.07 -22.27
C SER A 215 -6.83 -4.10 -21.13
N PHE A 216 -7.79 -4.23 -20.21
CA PHE A 216 -7.75 -5.26 -19.14
C PHE A 216 -9.11 -5.89 -18.89
#